data_AF-X1H4C6-F1
#
_entry.id   AF-X1H4C6-F1
#
_cell.length_a   1.000
_cell.length_b   1.000
_cell.length_c   1.000
_cell.angle_alpha   90.00
_cell.angle_beta   90.00
_cell.angle_gamma   90.00
#
_symmetry.space_group_name_H-M   'P 1'
#
loop_
_entity.id
_entity.type
_entity.pdbx_description
1 polymer ?
#
loop_
_entity_poly.entity_id
_entity_poly.type
_entity_poly.pdbx_seq_one_letter_code
_entity_poly.pdbx_strand_id
1 'polypeptide(L)'
;ATGGYTVRMAYAEVASGLSDLCLCLGVEKCNDCYDEKTGTTTPEVLNAIAYSADMTYEYPMGMMAASSYVSMVNAHFEEFGNPTENQMA
;
A
#
# COMPACT_ATOMS: atom_id res chain seq x y z
N ALA A 1 1.88 -3.26 2.69
CA ALA A 1 2.25 -4.65 3.01
C ALA A 1 1.83 -5.11 4.42
N THR A 2 1.23 -4.24 5.25
CA THR A 2 0.99 -4.48 6.69
C THR A 2 0.26 -5.78 6.99
N GLY A 3 -0.85 -6.09 6.31
CA GLY A 3 -1.60 -7.33 6.53
C GLY A 3 -0.80 -8.61 6.26
N GLY A 4 0.02 -8.64 5.21
CA GLY A 4 0.92 -9.77 4.94
C GLY A 4 2.01 -9.94 6.01
N TYR A 5 2.54 -8.83 6.53
CA TYR A 5 3.42 -8.85 7.69
C TYR A 5 2.72 -9.41 8.94
N THR A 6 1.45 -9.05 9.18
CA THR A 6 0.66 -9.60 10.29
C THR A 6 0.55 -11.13 10.19
N VAL A 7 0.30 -11.66 8.99
CA VAL A 7 0.26 -13.13 8.76
C VAL A 7 1.62 -13.76 9.10
N ARG A 8 2.72 -13.18 8.63
CA ARG A 8 4.07 -13.66 8.92
C ARG A 8 4.35 -13.70 10.43
N MET A 9 3.93 -12.66 11.15
CA MET A 9 4.13 -12.57 12.60
C MET A 9 3.25 -13.57 13.36
N ALA A 10 1.98 -13.70 13.00
CA ALA A 10 1.08 -14.68 13.60
C ALA A 10 1.59 -16.13 13.41
N TYR A 11 2.14 -16.42 12.23
CA TYR A 11 2.82 -17.70 12.01
C TYR A 11 4.03 -17.88 12.95
N ALA A 12 4.89 -16.86 13.07
CA ALA A 12 6.08 -16.94 13.91
C ALA A 12 5.73 -17.14 15.41
N GLU A 13 4.68 -16.48 15.90
CA GLU A 13 4.14 -16.68 17.26
C GLU A 13 3.75 -18.14 17.51
N VAL A 14 2.97 -18.74 16.62
CA VAL A 14 2.53 -20.14 16.77
C VAL A 14 3.70 -21.12 16.59
N ALA A 15 4.52 -20.93 15.56
CA ALA A 15 5.62 -21.83 15.25
C ALA A 15 6.72 -21.82 16.32
N SER A 16 6.91 -20.70 17.02
CA SER A 16 7.87 -20.59 18.11
C SER A 16 7.38 -21.21 19.43
N GLY A 17 6.10 -21.57 19.52
CA GLY A 17 5.46 -22.04 20.76
C GLY A 17 5.21 -20.92 21.78
N LEU A 18 5.34 -19.65 21.39
CA LEU A 18 4.99 -18.51 22.25
C LEU A 18 3.46 -18.35 22.39
N SER A 19 2.72 -18.76 21.36
CA SER A 19 1.26 -18.77 21.35
C SER A 19 0.73 -20.09 20.80
N ASP A 20 -0.35 -20.63 21.37
CA ASP A 20 -1.04 -21.80 20.79
C ASP A 20 -1.99 -21.41 19.66
N LEU A 21 -2.48 -20.16 19.68
CA LEU A 21 -3.44 -19.61 18.73
C LEU A 21 -3.24 -18.10 18.58
N CYS A 22 -3.25 -17.61 17.35
CA CYS A 22 -3.19 -16.18 17.05
C CYS A 22 -4.37 -15.74 16.16
N LEU A 23 -5.01 -14.64 16.54
CA LEU A 23 -5.93 -13.92 15.67
C LEU A 23 -5.14 -12.93 14.81
N CYS A 24 -5.09 -13.19 13.50
CA CYS A 24 -4.45 -12.32 12.52
C CYS A 24 -5.49 -11.46 11.79
N LEU A 25 -5.41 -10.14 11.95
CA LEU A 25 -6.32 -9.18 11.31
C LEU A 25 -5.55 -8.05 10.63
N GLY A 26 -5.96 -7.70 9.42
CA GLY A 26 -5.57 -6.48 8.73
C GLY A 26 -6.82 -5.71 8.35
N VAL A 27 -6.91 -4.45 8.75
CA VAL A 27 -8.07 -3.59 8.51
C VAL A 27 -7.60 -2.23 8.03
N GLU A 28 -8.37 -1.62 7.14
CA GLU A 28 -8.16 -0.26 6.67
C GLU A 28 -9.50 0.46 6.69
N LYS A 29 -9.57 1.63 7.33
CA LYS A 29 -10.80 2.44 7.43
C LYS A 29 -10.58 3.80 6.78
N CYS A 30 -10.25 3.77 5.48
CA CYS A 30 -9.88 4.94 4.69
C CYS A 30 -10.88 6.10 4.75
N ASN A 31 -12.17 5.82 4.95
CA ASN A 31 -13.21 6.84 4.90
C ASN A 31 -13.26 7.75 6.13
N ASP A 32 -12.51 7.43 7.19
CA ASP A 32 -12.46 8.26 8.41
C ASP A 32 -11.36 9.34 8.31
N CYS A 33 -10.59 9.36 7.21
CA CYS A 33 -9.55 10.34 6.92
C CYS A 33 -10.16 11.63 6.30
N TYR A 34 -10.86 12.43 7.12
CA TYR A 34 -11.44 13.70 6.66
C TYR A 34 -10.37 14.80 6.51
N ASP A 35 -10.33 15.44 5.35
CA ASP A 35 -9.54 16.65 5.11
C ASP A 35 -10.44 17.89 5.18
N GLU A 36 -10.21 18.71 6.20
CA GLU A 36 -10.97 19.96 6.41
C GLU A 36 -10.80 20.97 5.29
N LYS A 37 -9.66 20.96 4.57
CA LYS A 37 -9.38 21.95 3.53
C LYS A 37 -10.19 21.72 2.26
N THR A 38 -10.40 20.46 1.92
CA THR A 38 -11.17 20.06 0.72
C THR A 38 -12.61 19.68 1.05
N GLY A 39 -12.93 19.47 2.33
CA GLY A 39 -14.26 19.07 2.77
C GLY A 39 -14.63 17.64 2.38
N THR A 40 -13.62 16.77 2.17
CA THR A 40 -13.82 15.39 1.68
C THR A 40 -12.95 14.40 2.45
N THR A 41 -13.35 13.12 2.45
CA THR A 41 -12.65 12.03 3.15
C THR A 41 -11.49 11.43 2.36
N THR A 42 -11.21 11.95 1.16
CA THR A 42 -10.25 11.33 0.22
C THR A 42 -8.82 11.88 0.35
N PRO A 43 -8.58 13.19 0.59
CA PRO A 43 -7.21 13.70 0.53
C PRO A 43 -6.32 13.24 1.67
N GLU A 44 -6.87 13.08 2.87
CA GLU A 44 -6.05 12.69 4.01
C GLU A 44 -5.63 11.21 3.96
N VAL A 45 -6.45 10.31 3.40
CA VAL A 45 -6.00 8.93 3.15
C VAL A 45 -4.88 8.88 2.12
N LEU A 46 -4.91 9.76 1.10
CA LEU A 46 -3.82 9.83 0.11
C LEU A 46 -2.51 10.33 0.74
N ASN A 47 -2.57 11.31 1.65
CA ASN A 47 -1.42 11.74 2.45
C ASN A 47 -0.87 10.58 3.30
N ALA A 48 -1.76 9.84 3.98
CA ALA A 48 -1.36 8.71 4.81
C ALA A 48 -0.63 7.62 4.01
N ILE A 49 -1.08 7.34 2.78
CA ILE A 49 -0.40 6.39 1.89
C ILE A 49 0.98 6.93 1.49
N ALA A 50 1.10 8.23 1.25
CA ALA A 50 2.35 8.84 0.82
C ALA A 50 3.47 8.74 1.87
N TYR A 51 3.16 8.53 3.16
CA TYR A 51 4.17 8.23 4.19
C TYR A 51 4.94 6.92 3.98
N SER A 52 4.50 6.07 3.04
CA SER A 52 5.27 4.90 2.63
C SER A 52 6.39 5.21 1.62
N ALA A 53 6.41 6.42 1.05
CA ALA A 53 7.45 6.89 0.15
C ALA A 53 8.66 7.46 0.91
N ASP A 54 9.74 7.76 0.19
CA ASP A 54 10.88 8.49 0.77
C ASP A 54 10.47 9.94 1.07
N MET A 55 10.32 10.25 2.35
CA MET A 55 9.90 11.59 2.81
C MET A 55 10.96 12.68 2.64
N THR A 56 12.20 12.31 2.31
CA THR A 56 13.33 13.24 2.09
C THR A 56 13.45 13.61 0.62
N TYR A 57 13.30 12.63 -0.27
CA TYR A 57 13.64 12.80 -1.69
C TYR A 57 12.44 12.67 -2.63
N GLU A 58 11.47 11.80 -2.36
CA GLU A 58 10.37 11.55 -3.29
C GLU A 58 9.15 12.40 -2.96
N TYR A 59 8.74 12.43 -1.69
CA TYR A 59 7.56 13.18 -1.27
C TYR A 59 7.64 14.68 -1.60
N PRO A 60 8.78 15.39 -1.37
CA PRO A 60 8.90 16.80 -1.75
C PRO A 60 8.84 17.06 -3.27
N MET A 61 9.10 16.04 -4.10
CA MET A 61 8.95 16.13 -5.56
C MET A 61 7.51 15.91 -6.03
N GLY A 62 6.57 15.74 -5.10
CA GLY A 62 5.15 15.52 -5.39
C GLY A 62 4.79 14.06 -5.64
N MET A 63 5.63 13.12 -5.19
CA MET A 63 5.31 11.69 -5.25
C MET A 63 4.04 11.40 -4.42
N MET A 64 3.07 10.77 -5.07
CA MET A 64 1.83 10.27 -4.48
C MET A 64 1.68 8.77 -4.76
N ALA A 65 0.75 8.13 -4.08
CA ALA A 65 0.50 6.69 -4.21
C ALA A 65 0.32 6.23 -5.67
N ALA A 66 -0.43 6.97 -6.47
CA ALA A 66 -0.66 6.61 -7.87
C ALA A 66 0.58 6.83 -8.74
N SER A 67 1.33 7.90 -8.51
CA SER A 67 2.50 8.22 -9.34
C SER A 67 3.65 7.23 -9.14
N SER A 68 3.78 6.64 -7.95
CA SER A 68 4.81 5.63 -7.70
C SER A 68 4.59 4.35 -8.53
N TYR A 69 3.34 3.94 -8.74
CA TYR A 69 3.02 2.81 -9.61
C TYR A 69 3.13 3.15 -11.09
N VAL A 70 2.72 4.37 -11.51
CA VAL A 70 2.76 4.77 -12.93
C VAL A 70 4.18 4.71 -13.49
N SER A 71 5.19 5.16 -12.74
CA SER A 71 6.59 5.09 -13.18
C SER A 71 7.03 3.65 -13.48
N MET A 72 6.61 2.70 -12.64
CA MET A 72 6.91 1.28 -12.83
C MET A 72 6.14 0.66 -13.99
N VAL A 73 4.86 1.03 -14.15
CA VAL A 73 4.02 0.58 -15.27
C VAL A 73 4.58 1.07 -16.60
N ASN A 74 4.99 2.33 -16.69
CA ASN A 74 5.59 2.89 -17.90
C ASN A 74 6.90 2.17 -18.25
N ALA A 75 7.78 1.95 -17.27
CA ALA A 75 9.01 1.20 -17.49
C ALA A 75 8.74 -0.24 -17.96
N HIS A 76 7.78 -0.93 -17.34
CA HIS A 76 7.39 -2.27 -17.76
C HIS A 76 6.79 -2.29 -19.17
N PHE A 77 5.95 -1.30 -19.50
CA PHE A 77 5.36 -1.18 -20.83
C PHE A 77 6.42 -0.91 -21.90
N GLU A 78 7.41 -0.05 -21.61
CA GLU A 78 8.52 0.21 -22.54
C GLU A 78 9.36 -1.04 -22.81
N GLU A 79 9.55 -1.91 -21.81
CA GLU A 79 10.34 -3.13 -21.94
C GLU A 79 9.56 -4.33 -22.53
N PHE A 80 8.30 -4.51 -22.12
CA PHE A 80 7.52 -5.73 -22.40
C PHE A 80 6.23 -5.50 -23.19
N GLY A 81 5.84 -4.25 -23.42
CA GLY A 81 4.58 -3.89 -24.06
C GLY A 81 3.37 -4.01 -23.13
N ASN A 82 2.17 -3.94 -23.72
CA ASN A 82 0.92 -4.09 -22.97
C ASN A 82 0.66 -5.57 -22.60
N PRO A 83 -0.02 -5.83 -21.47
CA PRO A 83 -0.50 -7.17 -21.17
C PRO A 83 -1.45 -7.65 -22.27
N THR A 84 -1.28 -8.91 -22.68
CA THR A 84 -2.18 -9.60 -23.59
C THR A 84 -3.53 -9.84 -22.91
N GLU A 85 -4.60 -10.08 -23.69
CA GLU A 85 -5.91 -10.44 -23.13
C GLU A 85 -5.83 -11.65 -22.18
N ASN A 86 -5.00 -12.64 -22.51
CA ASN A 86 -4.78 -13.82 -21.66
C ASN A 86 -4.07 -13.49 -20.32
N GLN A 87 -3.31 -12.40 -20.24
CA GLN A 87 -2.66 -11.96 -19.00
C GLN A 87 -3.57 -11.09 -18.12
N MET A 88 -4.67 -10.57 -18.69
CA MET A 88 -5.66 -9.77 -17.97
C MET A 88 -6.88 -10.58 -17.50
N ALA A 89 -7.07 -11.80 -18.01
CA ALA A 89 -8.15 -12.73 -17.65
C ALA A 89 -7.81 -13.54 -16.39
#